data_AF-A0A2A4JIR8-F1
#
_entry.id   AF-A0A2A4JIR8-F1
#
_cell.length_a   1.000
_cell.length_b   1.000
_cell.length_c   1.000
_cell.angle_alpha   90.00
_cell.angle_beta   90.00
_cell.angle_gamma   90.00
#
_symmetry.space_group_name_H-M   'P 1'
#
loop_
_entity.id
_entity.type
_entity.pdbx_description
1 polymer ?
#
loop_
_entity_poly.entity_id
_entity_poly.type
_entity_poly.pdbx_seq_one_letter_code
_entity_poly.pdbx_strand_id
1 'polypeptide(L)'
;MGAKDSKPSFIPYEDAVKRVSDSELRRIREAFKRCAGANGTALSLEAFVHEVLCDGVPYEVAEWLYQACGGTKRGIAFKELLCGIVVLTKGNIEEKIKFLWTLYVNNQGDNGTYIYKRDFARNLHMEYTSLPLNGPQRNAEILLSLFGPAEKVTFDQFRSWLLIHKDATVLSKWLLSEVNVAQDLETPTFYQSLAGVTHLEER
;
A
#
# COMPACT_ATOMS: atom_id res chain seq x y z
N MET A 1 -4.34 23.93 -13.55
CA MET A 1 -3.61 24.62 -12.47
C MET A 1 -3.46 23.64 -11.32
N GLY A 2 -2.22 23.36 -10.93
CA GLY A 2 -1.84 22.21 -10.10
C GLY A 2 -2.35 22.29 -8.67
N ALA A 3 -3.17 21.31 -8.30
CA ALA A 3 -3.39 20.99 -6.90
C ALA A 3 -2.09 20.36 -6.37
N LYS A 4 -1.57 21.00 -5.32
CA LYS A 4 -0.35 20.66 -4.58
C LYS A 4 -0.21 19.14 -4.41
N ASP A 5 0.98 18.64 -4.74
CA ASP A 5 1.51 17.32 -4.36
C ASP A 5 1.25 17.10 -2.86
N SER A 6 0.10 16.53 -2.52
CA SER A 6 -0.20 16.09 -1.15
C SER A 6 0.59 14.81 -0.97
N LYS A 7 1.87 14.99 -0.63
CA LYS A 7 2.80 13.88 -0.39
C LYS A 7 2.12 12.88 0.55
N PRO A 8 2.12 11.58 0.20
CA PRO A 8 1.66 10.55 1.12
C PRO A 8 2.38 10.72 2.46
N SER A 9 1.62 11.03 3.51
CA SER A 9 2.17 11.28 4.84
C SER A 9 1.56 10.29 5.83
N PHE A 10 1.59 9.00 5.47
CA PHE A 10 1.30 7.93 6.42
C PHE A 10 2.43 7.75 7.43
N ILE A 11 3.68 8.10 7.09
CA ILE A 11 4.84 8.14 7.99
C ILE A 11 5.82 9.26 7.58
N PRO A 12 6.40 10.03 8.53
CA PRO A 12 7.53 10.89 8.25
C PRO A 12 8.78 10.09 7.90
N TYR A 13 9.58 10.56 6.95
CA TYR A 13 10.84 9.87 6.57
C TYR A 13 11.80 9.68 7.73
N GLU A 14 11.91 10.67 8.63
CA GLU A 14 12.78 10.55 9.81
C GLU A 14 12.37 9.37 10.71
N ASP A 15 11.07 9.09 10.81
CA ASP A 15 10.57 7.96 11.57
C ASP A 15 10.69 6.65 10.80
N ALA A 16 10.59 6.70 9.46
CA ALA A 16 10.89 5.55 8.61
C ALA A 16 12.35 5.09 8.76
N VAL A 17 13.29 6.04 8.73
CA VAL A 17 14.73 5.79 8.91
C VAL A 17 15.02 5.15 10.27
N LYS A 18 14.38 5.61 11.35
CA LYS A 18 14.59 5.04 12.69
C LYS A 18 14.15 3.57 12.83
N ARG A 19 13.30 3.07 11.93
CA ARG A 19 12.77 1.69 11.95
C ARG A 19 13.58 0.71 11.10
N VAL A 20 14.59 1.22 10.41
CA VAL A 20 15.56 0.42 9.66
C VAL A 20 16.94 0.61 10.30
N SER A 21 17.67 -0.50 10.48
CA SER A 21 19.07 -0.45 10.85
C SER A 21 19.91 0.22 9.76
N ASP A 22 21.08 0.77 10.13
CA ASP A 22 21.98 1.39 9.17
C ASP A 22 22.38 0.43 8.03
N SER A 23 22.55 -0.86 8.34
CA SER A 23 22.83 -1.91 7.36
C SER A 23 21.66 -2.15 6.39
N GLU A 24 20.43 -2.15 6.87
CA GLU A 24 19.23 -2.25 6.02
C GLU A 24 19.10 -1.00 5.14
N LEU A 25 19.21 0.18 5.73
CA LEU A 25 19.11 1.45 5.01
C LEU A 25 20.15 1.56 3.89
N ARG A 26 21.40 1.15 4.16
CA ARG A 26 22.47 1.11 3.16
C ARG A 26 22.13 0.15 2.03
N ARG A 27 21.67 -1.07 2.34
CA ARG A 27 21.28 -2.07 1.34
C ARG A 27 20.13 -1.58 0.45
N ILE A 28 19.07 -1.02 1.05
CA ILE A 28 17.93 -0.47 0.29
C ILE A 28 18.39 0.68 -0.60
N ARG A 29 19.27 1.55 -0.11
CA ARG A 29 19.80 2.68 -0.89
C ARG A 29 20.68 2.23 -2.05
N GLU A 30 21.52 1.22 -1.84
CA GLU A 30 22.33 0.64 -2.92
C GLU A 30 21.45 -0.07 -3.96
N ALA A 31 20.44 -0.82 -3.54
CA ALA A 31 19.46 -1.43 -4.43
C ALA A 31 18.70 -0.36 -5.25
N PHE A 32 18.17 0.68 -4.59
CA PHE A 32 17.50 1.78 -5.27
C PHE A 32 18.38 2.43 -6.35
N LYS A 33 19.66 2.67 -6.06
CA LYS A 33 20.58 3.26 -7.05
C LYS A 33 20.83 2.37 -8.27
N ARG A 34 20.79 1.04 -8.11
CA ARG A 34 20.94 0.09 -9.22
C ARG A 34 19.69 0.02 -10.08
N CYS A 35 18.52 0.12 -9.47
CA CYS A 35 17.24 -0.04 -10.15
C CYS A 35 16.67 1.30 -10.67
N ALA A 36 17.07 2.43 -10.08
CA ALA A 36 16.70 3.76 -10.56
C ALA A 36 17.31 4.00 -11.95
N GLY A 37 16.56 4.68 -12.82
CA GLY A 37 16.97 4.91 -14.22
C GLY A 37 18.27 5.71 -14.36
N ALA A 38 18.68 6.06 -15.58
CA ALA A 38 20.02 6.61 -15.90
C ALA A 38 20.55 7.76 -15.01
N ASN A 39 19.67 8.53 -14.35
CA ASN A 39 20.04 9.63 -13.46
C ASN A 39 20.13 9.23 -11.97
N GLY A 40 19.73 8.01 -11.59
CA GLY A 40 19.77 7.50 -10.22
C GLY A 40 18.83 8.19 -9.23
N THR A 41 17.88 9.00 -9.71
CA THR A 41 17.04 9.88 -8.88
C THR A 41 15.66 9.33 -8.58
N ALA A 42 15.11 8.49 -9.45
CA ALA A 42 13.77 7.94 -9.30
C ALA A 42 13.65 6.53 -9.91
N LEU A 43 12.86 5.69 -9.25
CA LEU A 43 12.51 4.34 -9.68
C LEU A 43 11.21 4.40 -10.50
N SER A 44 11.14 3.73 -11.66
CA SER A 44 9.91 3.69 -12.47
C SER A 44 8.87 2.72 -11.90
N LEU A 45 7.66 2.74 -12.45
CA LEU A 45 6.63 1.75 -12.10
C LEU A 45 7.07 0.34 -12.46
N GLU A 46 7.65 0.15 -13.65
CA GLU A 46 8.15 -1.15 -14.12
C GLU A 46 9.24 -1.68 -13.19
N ALA A 47 10.22 -0.83 -12.82
CA ALA A 47 11.25 -1.21 -11.87
C ALA A 47 10.68 -1.49 -10.48
N PHE A 48 9.64 -0.77 -10.04
CA PHE A 48 8.95 -1.08 -8.79
C PHE A 48 8.26 -2.45 -8.84
N VAL A 49 7.56 -2.77 -9.93
CA VAL A 49 6.89 -4.06 -10.12
C VAL A 49 7.91 -5.22 -10.09
N HIS A 50 9.01 -5.11 -10.82
CA HIS A 50 9.98 -6.21 -10.94
C HIS A 50 10.98 -6.28 -9.78
N GLU A 51 11.48 -5.15 -9.29
CA GLU A 51 12.57 -5.13 -8.31
C GLU A 51 12.08 -5.02 -6.86
N VAL A 52 10.85 -4.52 -6.64
CA VAL A 52 10.28 -4.37 -5.29
C VAL A 52 9.19 -5.40 -5.04
N LEU A 53 8.31 -5.65 -6.03
CA LEU A 53 7.21 -6.62 -5.89
C LEU A 53 7.50 -8.00 -6.50
N CYS A 54 8.55 -8.11 -7.34
CA CYS A 54 8.98 -9.34 -8.03
C CYS A 54 7.86 -10.10 -8.75
N ASP A 55 6.98 -9.38 -9.46
CA ASP A 55 5.85 -9.96 -10.20
C ASP A 55 4.87 -10.79 -9.34
N GLY A 56 4.99 -10.70 -8.01
CA GLY A 56 4.12 -11.40 -7.07
C GLY A 56 2.74 -10.77 -6.92
N VAL A 57 2.46 -9.70 -7.68
CA VAL A 57 1.29 -8.84 -7.55
C VAL A 57 0.73 -8.53 -8.95
N PRO A 58 -0.59 -8.63 -9.15
CA PRO A 58 -1.23 -8.15 -10.37
C PRO A 58 -0.85 -6.70 -10.67
N TYR A 59 -0.61 -6.39 -11.94
CA TYR A 59 -0.09 -5.09 -12.36
C TYR A 59 -0.96 -3.91 -11.89
N GLU A 60 -2.29 -4.08 -11.89
CA GLU A 60 -3.23 -3.06 -11.43
C GLU A 60 -3.05 -2.73 -9.95
N VAL A 61 -2.80 -3.74 -9.12
CA VAL A 61 -2.56 -3.57 -7.68
C VAL A 61 -1.17 -3.00 -7.44
N ALA A 62 -0.18 -3.42 -8.24
CA ALA A 62 1.16 -2.86 -8.20
C ALA A 62 1.18 -1.36 -8.51
N GLU A 63 0.39 -0.91 -9.49
CA GLU A 63 0.24 0.52 -9.81
C GLU A 63 -0.35 1.30 -8.63
N TRP A 64 -1.35 0.75 -7.94
CA TRP A 64 -1.94 1.39 -6.76
C TRP A 64 -0.94 1.53 -5.61
N LEU A 65 -0.15 0.49 -5.36
CA LEU A 65 0.91 0.52 -4.35
C LEU A 65 2.00 1.52 -4.71
N TYR A 66 2.42 1.54 -5.97
CA TYR A 66 3.39 2.49 -6.47
C TYR A 66 2.92 3.94 -6.26
N GLN A 67 1.69 4.25 -6.65
CA GLN A 67 1.10 5.58 -6.46
C GLN A 67 0.91 5.91 -4.97
N ALA A 68 0.47 4.94 -4.15
CA ALA A 68 0.30 5.13 -2.72
C ALA A 68 1.63 5.46 -2.03
N CYS A 69 2.73 4.81 -2.44
CA CYS A 69 4.08 5.11 -1.97
C CYS A 69 4.58 6.50 -2.41
N GLY A 70 3.91 7.17 -3.34
CA GLY A 70 4.31 8.48 -3.87
C GLY A 70 4.91 8.44 -5.27
N GLY A 71 4.77 7.31 -5.97
CA GLY A 71 5.15 7.16 -7.36
C GLY A 71 4.31 8.03 -8.29
N THR A 72 4.98 8.60 -9.28
CA THR A 72 4.36 9.41 -10.32
C THR A 72 4.83 8.93 -11.70
N LYS A 73 4.34 9.56 -12.77
CA LYS A 73 4.89 9.36 -14.13
C LYS A 73 6.39 9.68 -14.24
N ARG A 74 6.95 10.44 -13.30
CA ARG A 74 8.39 10.79 -13.25
C ARG A 74 9.22 9.80 -12.43
N GLY A 75 8.60 8.77 -11.86
CA GLY A 75 9.24 7.87 -10.92
C GLY A 75 8.82 8.14 -9.46
N ILE A 76 9.29 7.26 -8.56
CA ILE A 76 9.27 7.41 -7.10
C ILE A 76 10.68 7.68 -6.60
N ALA A 77 10.86 8.70 -5.76
CA ALA A 77 12.14 9.01 -5.16
C ALA A 77 12.43 8.12 -3.93
N PHE A 78 13.71 8.01 -3.55
CA PHE A 78 14.15 7.11 -2.47
C PHE A 78 13.42 7.34 -1.15
N LYS A 79 13.17 8.61 -0.81
CA LYS A 79 12.52 9.01 0.44
C LYS A 79 11.11 8.43 0.52
N GLU A 80 10.34 8.62 -0.55
CA GLU A 80 8.97 8.16 -0.70
C GLU A 80 8.90 6.62 -0.74
N LEU A 81 9.80 5.98 -1.49
CA LEU A 81 9.90 4.52 -1.53
C LEU A 81 10.20 3.92 -0.16
N LEU A 82 11.18 4.48 0.57
CA LEU A 82 11.55 4.00 1.89
C LEU A 82 10.36 4.10 2.86
N CYS A 83 9.64 5.23 2.86
CA CYS A 83 8.43 5.38 3.67
C CYS A 83 7.41 4.27 3.35
N GLY A 84 7.15 4.02 2.06
CA GLY A 84 6.23 2.97 1.61
C GLY A 84 6.63 1.59 2.12
N ILE A 85 7.87 1.17 1.84
CA ILE A 85 8.39 -0.14 2.27
C ILE A 85 8.30 -0.29 3.79
N VAL A 86 8.69 0.74 4.54
CA VAL A 86 8.65 0.70 6.01
C VAL A 86 7.23 0.55 6.53
N VAL A 87 6.24 1.22 5.97
CA VAL A 87 4.85 1.04 6.44
C VAL A 87 4.29 -0.34 6.07
N LEU A 88 4.61 -0.83 4.88
CA LEU A 88 4.16 -2.15 4.46
C LEU A 88 4.71 -3.28 5.34
N THR A 89 5.96 -3.14 5.81
CA THR A 89 6.68 -4.18 6.58
C THR A 89 6.64 -3.95 8.09
N LYS A 90 6.98 -2.73 8.54
CA LYS A 90 7.20 -2.36 9.96
C LYS A 90 6.26 -1.25 10.44
N GLY A 91 5.21 -0.94 9.68
CA GLY A 91 4.24 0.11 10.02
C GLY A 91 3.32 -0.30 11.16
N ASN A 92 2.99 0.64 12.03
CA ASN A 92 1.94 0.40 13.02
C ASN A 92 0.54 0.46 12.36
N ILE A 93 -0.48 0.03 13.10
CA ILE A 93 -1.86 -0.03 12.62
C ILE A 93 -2.37 1.31 12.06
N GLU A 94 -2.03 2.43 12.71
CA GLU A 94 -2.47 3.77 12.29
C GLU A 94 -1.85 4.16 10.94
N GLU A 95 -0.57 3.90 10.76
CA GLU A 95 0.17 4.20 9.54
C GLU A 95 -0.31 3.31 8.38
N LYS A 96 -0.58 2.04 8.66
CA LYS A 96 -1.16 1.09 7.70
C LYS A 96 -2.57 1.51 7.26
N ILE A 97 -3.41 1.99 8.20
CA ILE A 97 -4.73 2.54 7.87
C ILE A 97 -4.59 3.80 7.01
N LYS A 98 -3.66 4.70 7.33
CA LYS A 98 -3.37 5.89 6.50
C LYS A 98 -2.87 5.51 5.10
N PHE A 99 -2.06 4.46 4.99
CA PHE A 99 -1.60 3.94 3.71
C PHE A 99 -2.77 3.42 2.87
N LEU A 100 -3.67 2.62 3.43
CA LEU A 100 -4.87 2.14 2.74
C LEU A 100 -5.78 3.29 2.32
N TRP A 101 -5.96 4.29 3.19
CA TRP A 101 -6.68 5.50 2.85
C TRP A 101 -6.06 6.18 1.63
N THR A 102 -4.75 6.44 1.63
CA THR A 102 -4.03 7.03 0.50
C THR A 102 -4.21 6.20 -0.77
N LEU A 103 -4.12 4.88 -0.68
CA LEU A 103 -4.32 3.97 -1.81
C LEU A 103 -5.73 4.13 -2.41
N TYR A 104 -6.78 4.06 -1.59
CA TYR A 104 -8.16 4.16 -2.08
C TYR A 104 -8.50 5.53 -2.62
N VAL A 105 -7.91 6.56 -2.06
CA VAL A 105 -8.14 7.95 -2.44
C VAL A 105 -7.39 8.33 -3.73
N ASN A 106 -6.13 7.91 -3.88
CA ASN A 106 -5.33 8.18 -5.08
C ASN A 106 -5.96 7.53 -6.33
N ASN A 107 -6.70 6.44 -6.17
CA ASN A 107 -7.41 5.78 -7.26
C ASN A 107 -8.75 6.47 -7.66
N GLN A 108 -8.98 7.71 -7.21
CA GLN A 108 -10.17 8.51 -7.51
C GLN A 108 -9.72 9.78 -8.22
N GLY A 109 -10.17 9.99 -9.46
CA GLY A 109 -9.59 10.97 -10.40
C GLY A 109 -9.64 12.45 -10.00
N ASP A 110 -10.23 12.85 -8.87
CA ASP A 110 -10.24 14.23 -8.39
C ASP A 110 -10.30 14.36 -6.85
N ASN A 111 -9.39 15.21 -6.32
CA ASN A 111 -9.25 15.70 -4.93
C ASN A 111 -9.44 14.68 -3.80
N GLY A 112 -8.29 14.17 -3.35
CA GLY A 112 -8.16 13.12 -2.37
C GLY A 112 -8.47 13.45 -0.91
N THR A 113 -9.65 14.00 -0.65
CA THR A 113 -10.11 14.34 0.72
C THR A 113 -11.13 13.34 1.25
N TYR A 114 -11.80 12.60 0.37
CA TYR A 114 -12.85 11.64 0.73
C TYR A 114 -12.69 10.36 -0.09
N ILE A 115 -13.18 9.24 0.44
CA ILE A 115 -13.46 8.06 -0.37
C ILE A 115 -14.92 8.15 -0.82
N TYR A 116 -15.17 8.14 -2.12
CA TYR A 116 -16.52 8.07 -2.69
C TYR A 116 -17.01 6.63 -2.80
N LYS A 117 -18.28 6.39 -2.47
CA LYS A 117 -18.91 5.06 -2.42
C LYS A 117 -18.79 4.32 -3.75
N ARG A 118 -19.06 5.02 -4.85
CA ARG A 118 -18.95 4.49 -6.22
C ARG A 118 -17.53 4.04 -6.55
N ASP A 119 -16.54 4.85 -6.24
CA ASP A 119 -15.13 4.57 -6.54
C ASP A 119 -14.60 3.45 -5.64
N PHE A 120 -15.00 3.42 -4.36
CA PHE A 120 -14.70 2.31 -3.46
C PHE A 120 -15.33 1.00 -3.93
N ALA A 121 -16.58 1.01 -4.38
CA ALA A 121 -17.26 -0.17 -4.93
C ALA A 121 -16.51 -0.74 -6.15
N ARG A 122 -16.03 0.13 -7.05
CA ARG A 122 -15.17 -0.27 -8.17
C ARG A 122 -13.88 -0.91 -7.68
N ASN A 123 -13.22 -0.31 -6.69
CA ASN A 123 -11.98 -0.84 -6.12
C ASN A 123 -12.19 -2.23 -5.50
N LEU A 124 -13.28 -2.43 -4.73
CA LEU A 124 -13.62 -3.75 -4.16
C LEU A 124 -13.84 -4.81 -5.24
N HIS A 125 -14.48 -4.45 -6.36
CA HIS A 125 -14.67 -5.37 -7.48
C HIS A 125 -13.34 -5.73 -8.15
N MET A 126 -12.46 -4.75 -8.35
CA MET A 126 -11.12 -4.96 -8.91
C MET A 126 -10.25 -5.83 -7.99
N GLU A 127 -10.20 -5.54 -6.69
CA GLU A 127 -9.49 -6.35 -5.70
C GLU A 127 -9.92 -7.82 -5.78
N TYR A 128 -11.22 -8.08 -5.85
CA TYR A 128 -11.77 -9.44 -5.92
C TYR A 128 -11.43 -10.15 -7.23
N THR A 129 -11.36 -9.42 -8.34
CA THR A 129 -11.10 -10.01 -9.67
C THR A 129 -9.61 -10.23 -9.92
N SER A 130 -8.77 -9.31 -9.45
CA SER A 130 -7.34 -9.31 -9.71
C SER A 130 -6.55 -10.15 -8.70
N LEU A 131 -7.00 -10.26 -7.44
CA LEU A 131 -6.26 -10.98 -6.41
C LEU A 131 -6.85 -12.39 -6.19
N PRO A 132 -6.02 -13.45 -6.13
CA PRO A 132 -6.48 -14.82 -5.98
C PRO A 132 -6.95 -15.07 -4.55
N LEU A 133 -8.18 -14.70 -4.23
CA LEU A 133 -8.80 -14.99 -2.93
C LEU A 133 -10.09 -15.80 -3.07
N ASN A 134 -10.08 -16.94 -2.41
CA ASN A 134 -11.23 -17.82 -2.25
C ASN A 134 -12.08 -17.31 -1.08
N GLY A 135 -13.03 -16.43 -1.35
CA GLY A 135 -13.97 -15.95 -0.34
C GLY A 135 -15.27 -15.43 -0.94
N PRO A 136 -16.39 -15.39 -0.19
CA PRO A 136 -17.64 -14.84 -0.68
C PRO A 136 -17.50 -13.34 -0.93
N GLN A 137 -18.03 -12.86 -2.05
CA GLN A 137 -18.06 -11.45 -2.40
C GLN A 137 -19.05 -10.70 -1.48
N ARG A 138 -18.54 -9.98 -0.47
CA ARG A 138 -19.34 -9.23 0.51
C ARG A 138 -19.45 -7.73 0.21
N ASN A 139 -19.28 -7.33 -1.05
CA ASN A 139 -19.19 -5.92 -1.45
C ASN A 139 -20.39 -5.07 -0.96
N ALA A 140 -21.61 -5.62 -1.03
CA ALA A 140 -22.80 -4.92 -0.57
C ALA A 140 -22.80 -4.64 0.95
N GLU A 141 -22.38 -5.61 1.76
CA GLU A 141 -22.28 -5.48 3.23
C GLU A 141 -21.18 -4.50 3.62
N ILE A 142 -20.04 -4.55 2.94
CA ILE A 142 -18.91 -3.62 3.14
C ILE A 142 -19.37 -2.18 2.83
N LEU A 143 -20.01 -1.96 1.68
CA LEU A 143 -20.49 -0.64 1.29
C LEU A 143 -21.57 -0.13 2.24
N LEU A 144 -22.48 -0.99 2.69
CA LEU A 144 -23.52 -0.61 3.64
C LEU A 144 -22.93 -0.26 5.01
N SER A 145 -21.97 -1.04 5.51
CA SER A 145 -21.38 -0.82 6.84
C SER A 145 -20.48 0.42 6.91
N LEU A 146 -19.71 0.71 5.85
CA LEU A 146 -18.83 1.88 5.81
C LEU A 146 -19.59 3.17 5.49
N PHE A 147 -20.49 3.15 4.49
CA PHE A 147 -21.12 4.36 3.99
C PHE A 147 -22.54 4.57 4.52
N GLY A 148 -23.27 3.50 4.82
CA GLY A 148 -24.71 3.57 5.04
C GLY A 148 -25.42 4.32 3.90
N PRO A 149 -26.21 5.36 4.20
CA PRO A 149 -26.87 6.20 3.20
C PRO A 149 -25.96 7.28 2.57
N ALA A 150 -24.73 7.47 3.06
CA ALA A 150 -23.83 8.51 2.55
C ALA A 150 -23.16 8.09 1.22
N GLU A 151 -22.78 9.08 0.41
CA GLU A 151 -22.05 8.84 -0.86
C GLU A 151 -20.52 8.95 -0.73
N LYS A 152 -20.04 9.43 0.43
CA LYS A 152 -18.62 9.59 0.69
C LYS A 152 -18.31 9.48 2.19
N VAL A 153 -17.08 9.11 2.52
CA VAL A 153 -16.59 9.01 3.90
C VAL A 153 -15.28 9.78 4.09
N THR A 154 -15.06 10.28 5.31
CA THR A 154 -13.82 10.94 5.75
C THR A 154 -12.79 9.92 6.23
N PHE A 155 -11.55 10.38 6.44
CA PHE A 155 -10.50 9.55 7.03
C PHE A 155 -10.90 9.02 8.40
N ASP A 156 -11.46 9.87 9.28
CA ASP A 156 -11.85 9.45 10.63
C ASP A 156 -12.94 8.37 10.64
N GLN A 157 -13.91 8.47 9.70
CA GLN A 157 -14.94 7.46 9.51
C GLN A 157 -14.35 6.14 9.00
N PHE A 158 -13.52 6.22 7.95
CA PHE A 158 -12.84 5.06 7.40
C PHE A 158 -11.93 4.37 8.43
N ARG A 159 -11.14 5.15 9.17
CA ARG A 159 -10.27 4.68 10.25
C ARG A 159 -11.06 3.96 11.33
N SER A 160 -12.12 4.58 11.84
CA SER A 160 -12.94 4.00 12.91
C SER A 160 -13.59 2.69 12.47
N TRP A 161 -14.09 2.65 11.24
CA TRP A 161 -14.66 1.44 10.64
C TRP A 161 -13.60 0.34 10.46
N LEU A 162 -12.43 0.68 9.93
CA LEU A 162 -11.38 -0.28 9.60
C LEU A 162 -10.71 -0.90 10.84
N LEU A 163 -10.71 -0.19 11.97
CA LEU A 163 -10.27 -0.75 13.26
C LEU A 163 -11.17 -1.89 13.75
N ILE A 164 -12.45 -1.88 13.38
CA ILE A 164 -13.44 -2.92 13.71
C ILE A 164 -13.44 -4.03 12.64
N HIS A 165 -13.37 -3.64 11.37
CA HIS A 165 -13.45 -4.54 10.23
C HIS A 165 -12.10 -4.68 9.52
N LYS A 166 -11.07 -5.13 10.25
CA LYS A 166 -9.68 -5.22 9.75
C LYS A 166 -9.54 -6.10 8.49
N ASP A 167 -10.47 -7.02 8.26
CA ASP A 167 -10.50 -7.95 7.13
C ASP A 167 -11.58 -7.62 6.08
N ALA A 168 -12.14 -6.41 6.10
CA ALA A 168 -13.27 -6.03 5.26
C ALA A 168 -12.96 -6.11 3.76
N THR A 169 -11.77 -5.69 3.36
CA THR A 169 -11.30 -5.69 1.97
C THR A 169 -10.15 -6.67 1.82
N VAL A 170 -9.84 -7.05 0.58
CA VAL A 170 -8.69 -7.90 0.33
C VAL A 170 -7.42 -7.22 0.81
N LEU A 171 -7.24 -5.94 0.46
CA LEU A 171 -6.06 -5.17 0.81
C LEU A 171 -5.96 -4.87 2.31
N SER A 172 -7.07 -4.68 3.01
CA SER A 172 -7.06 -4.50 4.47
C SER A 172 -6.79 -5.79 5.21
N LYS A 173 -7.44 -6.89 4.81
CA LYS A 173 -7.14 -8.22 5.34
C LYS A 173 -5.67 -8.55 5.14
N TRP A 174 -5.14 -8.26 3.96
CA TRP A 174 -3.72 -8.37 3.67
C TRP A 174 -2.92 -7.48 4.62
N LEU A 175 -3.11 -6.15 4.60
CA LEU A 175 -2.21 -5.23 5.30
C LEU A 175 -2.25 -5.34 6.84
N LEU A 176 -3.41 -5.70 7.39
CA LEU A 176 -3.74 -5.57 8.81
C LEU A 176 -3.84 -6.90 9.56
N SER A 177 -3.81 -8.05 8.87
CA SER A 177 -3.84 -9.35 9.54
C SER A 177 -2.60 -9.51 10.42
N GLU A 178 -2.81 -9.86 11.70
CA GLU A 178 -1.75 -10.16 12.67
C GLU A 178 -1.10 -11.54 12.42
N VAL A 179 -1.55 -12.29 11.41
CA VAL A 179 -0.98 -13.57 10.97
C VAL A 179 0.29 -13.36 10.12
N ASN A 180 1.22 -12.56 10.65
CA ASN A 180 2.64 -12.59 10.32
C ASN A 180 3.42 -13.13 11.54
N VAL A 181 2.88 -14.17 12.18
CA VAL A 181 3.67 -15.08 13.00
C VAL A 181 3.76 -16.36 12.17
N ALA A 182 4.97 -16.63 11.68
CA ALA A 182 5.35 -17.81 10.93
C ALA A 182 4.62 -19.07 11.39
N GLN A 183 3.93 -19.75 10.47
CA GLN A 183 3.90 -21.20 10.27
C GLN A 183 2.71 -21.58 9.37
N ASP A 184 3.02 -22.41 8.37
CA ASP A 184 2.10 -23.13 7.49
C ASP A 184 1.17 -22.30 6.59
N LEU A 185 1.56 -22.17 5.32
CA LEU A 185 0.71 -22.45 4.15
C LEU A 185 1.57 -22.34 2.87
N GLU A 186 1.51 -23.37 2.03
CA GLU A 186 2.28 -23.60 0.78
C GLU A 186 2.01 -22.61 -0.37
N THR A 187 1.54 -21.40 -0.08
CA THR A 187 1.40 -20.34 -1.06
C THR A 187 2.16 -19.12 -0.56
N PRO A 188 3.15 -18.60 -1.32
CA PRO A 188 3.83 -17.37 -0.96
C PRO A 188 2.79 -16.27 -0.85
N THR A 189 2.40 -15.96 0.39
CA THR A 189 1.51 -14.83 0.62
C THR A 189 2.30 -13.60 0.16
N PHE A 190 1.60 -12.63 -0.41
CA PHE A 190 2.14 -11.36 -0.91
C PHE A 190 3.31 -10.79 -0.07
N TYR A 191 3.27 -10.97 1.25
CA TYR A 191 4.34 -10.60 2.19
C TYR A 191 5.61 -11.42 2.11
N GLN A 192 5.58 -12.71 1.86
CA GLN A 192 6.79 -13.51 1.69
C GLN A 192 7.55 -13.05 0.44
N SER A 193 6.83 -12.64 -0.62
CA SER A 193 7.42 -11.97 -1.77
C SER A 193 7.94 -10.58 -1.41
N LEU A 194 7.17 -9.73 -0.71
CA LEU A 194 7.62 -8.37 -0.36
C LEU A 194 8.76 -8.32 0.69
N ALA A 195 8.72 -9.20 1.70
CA ALA A 195 9.67 -9.28 2.81
C ALA A 195 10.92 -10.09 2.43
N GLY A 196 10.76 -11.20 1.68
CA GLY A 196 11.88 -11.96 1.13
C GLY A 196 12.77 -11.13 0.18
N VAL A 197 12.20 -10.10 -0.44
CA VAL A 197 12.85 -9.27 -1.46
C VAL A 197 13.58 -8.03 -0.88
N THR A 198 13.28 -7.61 0.35
CA THR A 198 13.94 -6.42 0.95
C THR A 198 15.17 -6.76 1.81
N HIS A 199 15.44 -8.05 2.09
CA HIS A 199 16.45 -8.49 3.09
C HIS A 199 16.33 -7.75 4.45
N LEU A 200 15.15 -7.19 4.74
CA LEU A 200 14.77 -6.65 6.03
C LEU A 200 14.42 -7.89 6.87
N GLU A 201 15.40 -8.47 7.55
CA GLU A 201 15.12 -9.58 8.46
C GLU A 201 14.08 -9.14 9.50
N GLU A 202 12.98 -9.90 9.57
CA GLU A 202 12.03 -9.81 10.66
C GLU A 202 12.70 -10.31 11.95
N ARG A 203 12.58 -9.53 13.01
CA ARG A 203 12.83 -9.96 14.39
C ARG A 203 11.58 -9.75 15.22
#